data_AF-Q72UY7-F1
#
_entry.id   AF-Q72UY7-F1
#
_cell.length_a   1.000
_cell.length_b   1.000
_cell.length_c   1.000
_cell.angle_alpha   90.00
_cell.angle_beta   90.00
_cell.angle_gamma   90.00
#
_symmetry.space_group_name_H-M   'P 1'
#
loop_
_entity.id
_entity.type
_entity.pdbx_description
1 polymer ?
#
loop_
_entity_poly.entity_id
_entity_poly.type
_entity_poly.pdbx_seq_one_letter_code
_entity_poly.pdbx_strand_id
1 'polypeptide(L)'
;MQSQINETTFRRTLKSSPPHFEKELKQLSKKYQSISKFWPSLKNNSGIPIGQNYYKIRIPIASKGKSGGARVISCVVFVEKTVFLVSIYDKSEKENISDKDLEKIIKNL
;
A
#
# COMPACT_ATOMS: atom_id res chain seq x y z
N MET A 1 -2.84 -18.44 15.07
CA MET A 1 -3.79 -18.09 14.00
C MET A 1 -3.20 -16.96 13.16
N GLN A 2 -2.54 -17.30 12.04
CA GLN A 2 -2.11 -16.30 11.06
C GLN A 2 -3.13 -16.30 9.94
N SER A 3 -4.03 -15.31 9.96
CA SER A 3 -4.95 -15.09 8.84
C SER A 3 -4.13 -14.64 7.63
N GLN A 4 -3.95 -15.53 6.67
CA GLN A 4 -3.57 -15.10 5.33
C GLN A 4 -4.67 -14.18 4.79
N ILE A 5 -4.28 -13.08 4.14
CA ILE A 5 -5.25 -12.20 3.48
C ILE A 5 -5.63 -12.88 2.16
N ASN A 6 -6.79 -13.54 2.15
CA ASN A 6 -7.34 -14.23 0.99
C ASN A 6 -7.71 -13.22 -0.12
N GLU A 7 -7.75 -13.64 -1.40
CA GLU A 7 -8.13 -12.79 -2.55
C GLU A 7 -9.53 -12.12 -2.37
N THR A 8 -10.43 -12.77 -1.63
CA THR A 8 -11.73 -12.21 -1.25
C THR A 8 -11.61 -11.02 -0.30
N THR A 9 -10.70 -11.10 0.68
CA THR A 9 -10.38 -10.00 1.60
C THR A 9 -9.75 -8.85 0.83
N PHE A 10 -8.93 -9.14 -0.17
CA PHE A 10 -8.33 -8.13 -1.04
C PHE A 10 -9.37 -7.32 -1.82
N ARG A 11 -10.32 -7.98 -2.51
CA ARG A 11 -11.38 -7.26 -3.23
C ARG A 11 -12.25 -6.41 -2.29
N ARG A 12 -12.45 -6.89 -1.06
CA ARG A 12 -13.16 -6.14 -0.01
C ARG A 12 -12.37 -4.91 0.44
N THR A 13 -11.07 -5.05 0.67
CA THR A 13 -10.16 -3.94 1.03
C THR A 13 -10.00 -2.91 -0.09
N LEU A 14 -9.94 -3.34 -1.36
CA LEU A 14 -9.94 -2.41 -2.50
C LEU A 14 -11.21 -1.57 -2.56
N LYS A 15 -12.37 -2.19 -2.33
CA LYS A 15 -13.66 -1.49 -2.37
C LYS A 15 -13.81 -0.44 -1.27
N SER A 16 -13.12 -0.63 -0.14
CA SER A 16 -13.08 0.34 0.96
C SER A 16 -11.91 1.33 0.85
N SER A 17 -11.06 1.22 -0.17
CA SER A 17 -9.92 2.12 -0.35
C SER A 17 -10.36 3.45 -0.98
N PRO A 18 -9.61 4.56 -0.76
CA PRO A 18 -9.94 5.85 -1.33
C PRO A 18 -9.94 5.83 -2.88
N PRO A 19 -10.75 6.67 -3.55
CA PRO A 19 -10.84 6.68 -5.03
C PRO A 19 -9.51 6.94 -5.77
N HIS A 20 -8.56 7.63 -5.13
CA HIS A 20 -7.24 7.87 -5.72
C HIS A 20 -6.34 6.63 -5.69
N PHE A 21 -6.54 5.72 -4.74
CA PHE A 21 -5.74 4.51 -4.59
C PHE A 21 -5.84 3.62 -5.84
N GLU A 22 -7.04 3.46 -6.40
CA GLU A 22 -7.22 2.64 -7.60
C GLU A 22 -6.48 3.24 -8.82
N LYS A 23 -6.46 4.58 -8.93
CA LYS A 23 -5.71 5.27 -9.98
C LYS A 23 -4.21 5.08 -9.82
N GLU A 24 -3.69 5.27 -8.61
CA GLU A 24 -2.28 5.05 -8.26
C GLU A 24 -1.86 3.60 -8.55
N LEU A 25 -2.67 2.64 -8.10
CA LEU A 25 -2.43 1.21 -8.34
C LEU A 25 -2.42 0.89 -9.85
N LYS A 26 -3.35 1.47 -10.63
CA LYS A 26 -3.40 1.26 -12.08
C LYS A 26 -2.19 1.86 -12.80
N GLN A 27 -1.73 3.03 -12.38
CA GLN A 27 -0.52 3.66 -12.93
C GLN A 27 0.72 2.82 -12.62
N LEU A 28 0.88 2.41 -11.36
CA LEU A 28 2.01 1.57 -10.95
C LEU A 28 1.95 0.17 -11.56
N SER A 29 0.77 -0.40 -11.79
CA SER A 29 0.62 -1.69 -12.48
C SER A 29 1.04 -1.65 -13.93
N LYS A 30 0.91 -0.50 -14.61
CA LYS A 30 1.45 -0.29 -15.96
C LYS A 30 2.97 -0.19 -15.95
N LYS A 31 3.54 0.46 -14.93
CA LYS A 31 4.99 0.64 -14.78
C LYS A 31 5.69 -0.64 -14.34
N TYR A 32 5.03 -1.42 -13.49
CA TYR A 32 5.60 -2.59 -12.83
C TYR A 32 4.64 -3.78 -12.86
N GLN A 33 4.88 -4.69 -13.81
CA GLN A 33 4.10 -5.93 -14.01
C GLN A 33 3.99 -6.79 -12.72
N SER A 34 5.02 -6.75 -11.88
CA SER A 34 5.13 -7.54 -10.65
C SER A 34 4.33 -7.00 -9.47
N ILE A 35 3.74 -5.80 -9.57
CA ILE A 35 2.95 -5.23 -8.48
C ILE A 35 1.71 -6.10 -8.20
N SER A 36 1.11 -6.72 -9.22
CA SER A 36 -0.02 -7.64 -9.05
C SER A 36 0.25 -8.80 -8.06
N LYS A 37 1.52 -9.12 -7.80
CA LYS A 37 1.97 -10.18 -6.88
C LYS A 37 2.21 -9.71 -5.45
N PHE A 38 1.92 -8.45 -5.09
CA PHE A 38 2.28 -7.90 -3.78
C PHE A 38 1.32 -8.31 -2.65
N TRP A 39 0.08 -8.68 -2.94
CA TRP A 39 -0.95 -8.93 -1.94
C TRP A 39 -0.62 -10.00 -0.89
N PRO A 40 0.05 -11.13 -1.23
CA PRO A 40 0.49 -12.12 -0.24
C PRO A 40 1.53 -11.58 0.76
N SER A 41 2.22 -10.48 0.40
CA SER A 41 3.20 -9.82 1.27
C SER A 41 2.57 -8.84 2.26
N LEU A 42 1.30 -8.48 2.07
CA LEU A 42 0.50 -7.83 3.11
C LEU A 42 0.10 -8.88 4.15
N LYS A 43 1.03 -9.25 5.02
CA LYS A 43 0.67 -9.91 6.28
C LYS A 43 0.51 -8.83 7.34
N ASN A 44 -0.46 -9.03 8.24
CA ASN A 44 -0.63 -8.20 9.44
C ASN A 44 0.75 -7.99 10.11
N ASN A 45 1.16 -6.73 10.27
CA ASN A 45 2.42 -6.28 10.89
C ASN A 45 3.70 -6.31 10.02
N SER A 46 3.62 -6.48 8.69
CA SER A 46 4.82 -6.43 7.82
C SER A 46 5.27 -5.00 7.47
N GLY A 47 4.52 -3.99 7.89
CA GLY A 47 4.79 -2.58 7.63
C GLY A 47 5.52 -1.89 8.77
N ILE A 48 6.28 -0.86 8.45
CA ILE A 48 6.92 0.02 9.42
C ILE A 48 5.86 1.00 9.94
N PRO A 49 5.60 1.08 11.26
CA PRO A 49 4.64 2.04 11.79
C PRO A 49 5.14 3.47 11.51
N ILE A 50 4.24 4.33 11.06
CA ILE A 50 4.54 5.76 10.82
C ILE A 50 3.71 6.69 11.72
N GLY A 51 2.99 6.14 12.70
CA GLY A 51 2.13 6.87 13.67
C GLY A 51 0.67 6.44 13.56
N GLN A 52 -0.18 6.75 14.55
CA GLN A 52 -1.66 6.68 14.50
C GLN A 52 -2.27 5.48 13.72
N ASN A 53 -1.82 4.23 13.96
CA ASN A 53 -2.26 3.00 13.26
C ASN A 53 -1.98 2.96 11.74
N TYR A 54 -1.09 3.81 11.25
CA TYR A 54 -0.56 3.79 9.89
C TYR A 54 0.69 2.94 9.79
N TYR A 55 0.79 2.20 8.70
CA TYR A 55 1.95 1.36 8.41
C TYR A 55 2.40 1.57 6.97
N LYS A 56 3.72 1.71 6.82
CA LYS A 56 4.42 1.85 5.54
C LYS A 56 5.01 0.50 5.14
N ILE A 57 4.52 -0.07 4.05
CA ILE A 57 5.00 -1.34 3.50
C ILE A 57 5.92 -1.03 2.33
N ARG A 58 7.13 -1.61 2.34
CA ARG A 58 8.11 -1.47 1.25
C ARG A 58 8.05 -2.72 0.38
N ILE A 59 7.54 -2.57 -0.83
CA ILE A 59 7.46 -3.65 -1.81
C ILE A 59 8.69 -3.53 -2.72
N PRO A 60 9.59 -4.53 -2.71
CA PRO A 60 10.71 -4.56 -3.64
C PRO A 60 10.19 -4.86 -5.04
N ILE A 61 10.49 -4.00 -6.00
CA ILE A 61 10.23 -4.27 -7.41
C ILE A 61 11.54 -4.52 -8.13
N ALA A 62 11.72 -5.77 -8.56
CA ALA A 62 12.82 -6.18 -9.42
C ALA A 62 12.56 -5.67 -10.85
N SER A 63 12.93 -4.42 -11.14
CA SER A 63 12.87 -3.89 -12.52
C SER A 63 14.16 -3.22 -13.01
N LYS A 64 15.15 -3.00 -12.12
CA LYS A 64 16.52 -2.57 -12.48
C LYS A 64 17.51 -3.20 -11.49
N GLY A 65 18.70 -3.60 -11.95
CA GLY A 65 19.72 -4.38 -11.21
C GLY A 65 20.24 -3.77 -9.89
N LYS A 66 21.28 -4.40 -9.29
CA LYS A 66 21.76 -4.33 -7.88
C LYS A 66 21.72 -2.99 -7.11
N SER A 67 21.59 -1.82 -7.76
CA SER A 67 21.49 -0.49 -7.13
C SER A 67 20.22 0.32 -7.47
N GLY A 68 19.29 -0.19 -8.30
CA GLY A 68 18.17 0.58 -8.85
C GLY A 68 16.77 -0.03 -8.66
N GLY A 69 16.60 -0.97 -7.72
CA GLY A 69 15.28 -1.54 -7.44
C GLY A 69 14.29 -0.47 -7.01
N ALA A 70 13.25 -0.22 -7.81
CA ALA A 70 12.16 0.68 -7.44
C ALA A 70 11.47 0.11 -6.20
N ARG A 71 11.29 0.95 -5.18
CA ARG A 71 10.61 0.59 -3.95
C ARG A 71 9.23 1.19 -4.02
N VAL A 72 8.21 0.35 -4.13
CA VAL A 72 6.85 0.83 -3.97
C VAL A 72 6.52 0.89 -2.50
N ILE A 73 6.06 2.06 -2.08
CA ILE A 73 5.62 2.30 -0.74
C ILE A 73 4.09 2.25 -0.76
N SER A 74 3.52 1.36 0.06
CA SER A 74 2.10 1.34 0.34
C SER A 74 1.85 1.81 1.77
N CYS A 75 0.87 2.68 1.96
CA CYS A 75 0.38 3.08 3.28
C CYS A 75 -0.92 2.34 3.59
N VAL A 76 -0.99 1.68 4.74
CA VAL A 76 -2.20 1.03 5.24
C VAL A 76 -2.63 1.61 6.57
N VAL A 77 -3.94 1.65 6.81
CA VAL A 77 -4.52 1.97 8.11
C VAL A 77 -5.42 0.84 8.59
N PHE A 78 -5.41 0.58 9.89
CA PHE A 78 -6.26 -0.41 10.54
C PHE A 78 -7.34 0.31 11.37
N VAL A 79 -8.60 0.18 10.97
CA VAL A 79 -9.77 0.76 11.66
C VAL A 79 -10.76 -0.36 11.97
N GLU A 80 -11.11 -0.52 13.25
CA GLU A 80 -12.15 -1.48 13.69
C GLU A 80 -12.01 -2.89 13.09
N LYS A 81 -10.77 -3.40 13.00
CA LYS A 81 -10.39 -4.70 12.40
C LYS A 81 -10.42 -4.78 10.87
N THR A 82 -10.66 -3.68 10.19
CA THR A 82 -10.59 -3.57 8.73
C THR A 82 -9.27 -2.93 8.31
N VAL A 83 -8.64 -3.51 7.30
CA VAL A 83 -7.43 -2.97 6.66
C VAL A 83 -7.85 -2.12 5.49
N PHE A 84 -7.33 -0.89 5.41
CA PHE A 84 -7.54 0.04 4.31
C PHE A 84 -6.20 0.32 3.63
N LEU A 85 -6.19 0.27 2.29
CA LEU A 85 -5.06 0.74 1.50
C LEU A 85 -5.29 2.21 1.19
N VAL A 86 -4.42 3.07 1.73
CA VAL A 86 -4.59 4.51 1.68
C VAL A 86 -4.01 5.07 0.39
N SER A 87 -2.74 4.77 0.13
CA SER A 87 -2.02 5.25 -1.04
C SER A 87 -0.86 4.30 -1.40
N ILE A 88 -0.48 4.28 -2.67
CA ILE A 88 0.63 3.50 -3.20
C ILE A 88 1.44 4.35 -4.20
N TYR A 89 2.76 4.41 -4.02
CA TYR A 89 3.63 5.25 -4.83
C TYR A 89 5.03 4.66 -4.98
N ASP A 90 5.72 5.04 -6.04
CA ASP A 90 7.13 4.72 -6.23
C ASP A 90 7.99 5.71 -5.42
N LYS A 91 8.95 5.19 -4.64
CA LYS A 91 9.89 6.04 -3.89
C LYS A 91 10.69 6.98 -4.80
N SER A 92 10.91 6.61 -6.06
CA SER A 92 11.59 7.52 -7.01
C SER A 92 10.74 8.72 -7.42
N GLU A 93 9.41 8.63 -7.27
CA GLU A 93 8.46 9.69 -7.66
C GLU A 93 8.00 10.50 -6.44
N LYS A 94 7.90 9.85 -5.27
CA LYS A 94 7.47 10.48 -4.03
C LYS A 94 8.21 9.88 -2.84
N GLU A 95 8.87 10.71 -2.05
CA GLU A 95 9.72 10.23 -0.95
C GLU A 95 8.89 9.83 0.30
N ASN A 96 7.89 10.64 0.66
CA ASN A 96 7.01 10.38 1.78
C ASN A 96 5.61 10.97 1.57
N ILE A 97 4.62 10.43 2.31
CA ILE A 97 3.31 11.08 2.49
C ILE A 97 3.38 11.85 3.80
N SER A 98 2.93 13.11 3.79
CA SER A 98 2.89 13.92 4.99
C SER A 98 1.74 13.49 5.91
N ASP A 99 1.89 13.70 7.22
CA ASP A 99 0.84 13.37 8.20
C ASP A 99 -0.48 14.10 7.87
N LYS A 100 -0.39 15.35 7.40
CA LYS A 100 -1.54 16.15 6.95
C LYS A 100 -2.29 15.50 5.79
N ASP A 101 -1.58 14.85 4.87
CA ASP A 101 -2.23 14.16 3.75
C ASP A 101 -2.88 12.86 4.23
N LEU A 102 -2.24 12.13 5.14
CA LEU A 102 -2.83 10.93 5.75
C LEU A 102 -4.12 11.25 6.51
N GLU A 103 -4.13 12.33 7.30
CA GLU A 103 -5.31 12.81 8.02
C GLU A 103 -6.44 13.18 7.06
N LYS A 104 -6.13 13.88 5.96
CA LYS A 104 -7.13 14.21 4.93
C LYS A 104 -7.73 12.96 4.31
N ILE A 105 -6.92 11.94 4.05
CA ILE A 105 -7.42 10.71 3.44
C ILE A 105 -8.33 9.97 4.43
N ILE A 106 -7.98 9.91 5.71
CA ILE A 106 -8.85 9.32 6.74
C ILE A 106 -10.18 10.06 6.88
N LYS A 107 -10.19 11.39 6.86
CA LYS A 107 -11.44 12.16 6.95
C LYS A 107 -12.43 11.85 5.81
N ASN A 108 -11.94 11.23 4.73
CA ASN A 108 -12.72 10.86 3.56
C ASN A 108 -12.89 9.33 3.38
N LEU A 109 -12.48 8.53 4.37
CA LEU A 109 -12.71 7.08 4.44
C LEU A 109 -14.00 6.79 5.21
#